data_AF-A0A2P8A024-F1
#
_entry.id   AF-A0A2P8A024-F1
#
_cell.length_a   1.000
_cell.length_b   1.000
_cell.length_c   1.000
_cell.angle_alpha   90.00
_cell.angle_beta   90.00
_cell.angle_gamma   90.00
#
_symmetry.space_group_name_H-M   'P 1'
#
loop_
_entity.id
_entity.type
_entity.pdbx_description
1 polymer ?
#
loop_
_entity_poly.entity_id
_entity_poly.type
_entity_poly.pdbx_seq_one_letter_code
_entity_poly.pdbx_strand_id
1 'polypeptide(L)'
;MSLKSVAIMALASGLVSVASAQTAGKTTRYWDCCKPSCAWSGKADVLSAVKQCDKAGNPLTSGDDTQKNACDGSGGSAYMCYDQTPWAVSADLAYGFAAVALPGGESSTCCSCYELTFTTGPVAGKKMVVQATNTGGDVGSNQFDLAIPGGGTGIFNACSAQISGAVQGKQYGGLDDKSSCSSWGPLAAGCNFRFGDWFGGADNPEMTFKPVTCPKAITDKSGCVRRGETPTGDSAAPASSAAASSTPASSAPASSAPAPSSSDVVSAPAGTLPAVTEAPVPTTSASATSSGSTPAPSGQTCGAKGYDLQKPGTSYFDGSGSYATFDTCKALCVSKSAQSFAFGSNNCYCYAAPVTGNLNPVADSPITFYDIGCPADTPAPTASETASQTASAPTASETASETAPAPTASETASETSAVPSESETAPYPTGTGAYPAPSGTDASPVPTDAPSEPAPACPVEYVTVYDE
;
A
#
# COMPACT_ATOMS: atom_id res chain seq x y z
N MET A 1 -4.41 20.41 80.74
CA MET A 1 -3.21 19.97 79.99
C MET A 1 -3.64 18.81 79.08
N SER A 2 -4.18 19.12 77.90
CA SER A 2 -3.59 18.89 76.56
C SER A 2 -3.36 17.41 76.18
N LEU A 3 -4.40 16.79 75.59
CA LEU A 3 -4.25 15.69 74.63
C LEU A 3 -4.39 16.28 73.21
N LYS A 4 -3.36 16.98 72.77
CA LYS A 4 -3.16 17.33 71.36
C LYS A 4 -1.73 16.94 71.01
N SER A 5 -1.51 15.70 70.59
CA SER A 5 -0.36 15.31 69.77
C SER A 5 -0.49 13.85 69.36
N VAL A 6 -0.05 13.58 68.15
CA VAL A 6 0.12 12.26 67.51
C VAL A 6 -1.12 11.70 66.81
N ALA A 7 -1.33 12.12 65.56
CA ALA A 7 -1.33 11.23 64.39
C ALA A 7 -1.77 12.02 63.14
N ILE A 8 -0.88 12.88 62.62
CA ILE A 8 -1.00 13.33 61.23
C ILE A 8 -0.35 12.22 60.39
N MET A 9 -1.16 11.23 60.02
CA MET A 9 -0.79 10.25 59.01
C MET A 9 -0.84 11.00 57.67
N ALA A 10 0.33 11.37 57.15
CA ALA A 10 0.46 12.01 55.86
C ALA A 10 -0.09 11.07 54.76
N LEU A 11 -1.26 11.40 54.21
CA LEU A 11 -1.67 10.93 52.90
C LEU A 11 -0.75 11.58 51.86
N ALA A 12 0.43 11.00 51.67
CA ALA A 12 1.16 11.17 50.43
C ALA A 12 0.45 10.30 49.38
N SER A 13 -0.62 10.85 48.80
CA SER A 13 -1.20 10.34 47.56
C SER A 13 -0.10 10.40 46.51
N GLY A 14 0.55 9.27 46.29
CA GLY A 14 1.48 9.09 45.19
C GLY A 14 0.75 9.42 43.90
N LEU A 15 1.12 10.55 43.30
CA LEU A 15 0.95 10.77 41.87
C LEU A 15 1.84 9.74 41.18
N VAL A 16 1.34 8.52 41.05
CA VAL A 16 1.85 7.59 40.06
C VAL A 16 1.52 8.26 38.73
N SER A 17 2.52 8.93 38.15
CA SER A 17 2.48 9.26 36.74
C SER A 17 2.23 7.94 36.03
N VAL A 18 1.02 7.75 35.53
CA VAL A 18 0.72 6.68 34.59
C VAL A 18 1.52 7.06 33.35
N ALA A 19 2.79 6.67 33.30
CA ALA A 19 3.54 6.65 32.07
C ALA A 19 2.74 5.73 31.17
N SER A 20 1.97 6.31 30.25
CA SER A 20 1.31 5.57 29.19
C SER A 20 2.38 4.70 28.55
N ALA A 21 2.33 3.39 28.77
CA ALA A 21 3.35 2.48 28.26
C ALA A 21 3.42 2.68 26.74
N GLN A 22 4.49 3.28 26.25
CA GLN A 22 4.69 3.48 24.82
C GLN A 22 5.21 2.17 24.25
N THR A 23 4.58 1.67 23.19
CA THR A 23 4.97 0.42 22.54
C THR A 23 6.06 0.70 21.51
N ALA A 24 7.12 -0.10 21.48
CA ALA A 24 8.13 0.03 20.43
C ALA A 24 7.58 -0.39 19.07
N GLY A 25 7.97 0.34 18.02
CA GLY A 25 7.61 0.06 16.64
C GLY A 25 8.72 0.40 15.65
N LYS A 26 8.54 -0.07 14.43
CA LYS A 26 9.43 0.23 13.29
C LYS A 26 8.67 1.06 12.27
N THR A 27 9.41 1.84 11.47
CA THR A 27 8.82 2.56 10.35
C THR A 27 9.46 2.18 9.04
N THR A 28 8.66 2.25 8.00
CA THR A 28 9.12 2.33 6.60
C THR A 28 8.47 3.56 5.96
N ARG A 29 8.64 3.71 4.65
CA ARG A 29 8.02 4.77 3.85
C ARG A 29 7.53 4.20 2.54
N TYR A 30 6.36 4.64 2.09
CA TYR A 30 5.78 4.22 0.82
C TYR A 30 4.88 5.27 0.20
N TRP A 31 4.66 5.15 -1.10
CA TRP A 31 3.54 5.75 -1.81
C TRP A 31 3.32 4.98 -3.12
N ASP A 32 2.32 4.11 -3.15
CA ASP A 32 2.01 3.21 -4.27
C ASP A 32 0.84 3.69 -5.14
N CYS A 33 0.19 4.77 -4.71
CA CYS A 33 -1.01 5.37 -5.28
C CYS A 33 -2.26 4.48 -5.25
N CYS A 34 -2.18 3.30 -4.64
CA CYS A 34 -3.30 2.40 -4.54
C CYS A 34 -4.42 3.03 -3.71
N LYS A 35 -5.67 2.60 -3.95
CA LYS A 35 -6.75 2.84 -2.99
C LYS A 35 -6.33 2.25 -1.64
N PRO A 36 -6.34 3.02 -0.55
CA PRO A 36 -5.92 2.53 0.75
C PRO A 36 -6.98 1.56 1.32
N SER A 37 -6.56 0.54 2.06
CA SER A 37 -7.47 -0.55 2.45
C SER A 37 -8.64 -0.10 3.34
N CYS A 38 -8.47 0.92 4.17
CA CYS A 38 -9.55 1.48 4.99
C CYS A 38 -10.53 2.35 4.19
N ALA A 39 -10.33 2.52 2.88
CA ALA A 39 -11.30 3.13 1.97
C ALA A 39 -12.38 2.14 1.48
N TRP A 40 -12.28 0.86 1.86
CA TRP A 40 -13.35 -0.10 1.65
C TRP A 40 -14.37 -0.04 2.79
N SER A 41 -15.65 -0.09 2.44
CA SER A 41 -16.73 -0.20 3.41
C SER A 41 -16.60 -1.46 4.27
N GLY A 42 -17.06 -1.38 5.52
CA GLY A 42 -17.12 -2.52 6.44
C GLY A 42 -15.78 -2.97 7.03
N LYS A 43 -14.68 -2.26 6.78
CA LYS A 43 -13.35 -2.59 7.35
C LYS A 43 -13.24 -2.34 8.84
N ALA A 44 -13.93 -1.33 9.36
CA ALA A 44 -14.00 -0.98 10.78
C ALA A 44 -15.30 -0.24 11.11
N ASP A 45 -15.60 -0.07 12.40
CA ASP A 45 -16.73 0.75 12.85
C ASP A 45 -16.39 2.25 12.79
N VAL A 46 -16.75 2.86 11.66
CA VAL A 46 -16.44 4.25 11.32
C VAL A 46 -17.69 4.99 10.84
N LEU A 47 -17.65 6.32 10.88
CA LEU A 47 -18.72 7.17 10.34
C LEU A 47 -18.75 7.14 8.81
N SER A 48 -17.60 6.98 8.18
CA SER A 48 -17.40 6.85 6.74
C SER A 48 -16.04 6.20 6.50
N ALA A 49 -15.88 5.43 5.43
CA ALA A 49 -14.58 4.89 5.04
C ALA A 49 -13.59 6.01 4.67
N VAL A 50 -12.30 5.69 4.59
CA VAL A 50 -11.29 6.65 4.10
C VAL A 50 -11.64 7.10 2.70
N LYS A 51 -11.62 8.41 2.49
CA LYS A 51 -11.81 9.07 1.20
C LYS A 51 -10.79 8.55 0.20
N GLN A 52 -11.27 8.19 -0.97
CA GLN A 52 -10.46 7.81 -2.13
C GLN A 52 -10.69 8.83 -3.24
N CYS A 53 -9.79 8.87 -4.20
CA CYS A 53 -9.83 9.84 -5.27
C CYS A 53 -9.75 9.17 -6.64
N ASP A 54 -10.20 9.89 -7.67
CA ASP A 54 -9.92 9.55 -9.05
C ASP A 54 -8.42 9.74 -9.38
N LYS A 55 -8.05 9.42 -10.61
CA LYS A 55 -6.69 9.58 -11.12
C LYS A 55 -6.15 11.01 -11.00
N ALA A 56 -7.02 12.02 -11.11
CA ALA A 56 -6.64 13.43 -11.01
C ALA A 56 -6.54 13.92 -9.56
N GLY A 57 -6.87 13.08 -8.57
CA GLY A 57 -6.87 13.43 -7.16
C GLY A 57 -8.16 14.09 -6.69
N ASN A 58 -9.24 14.04 -7.47
CA ASN A 58 -10.56 14.52 -7.04
C ASN A 58 -11.23 13.46 -6.16
N PRO A 59 -11.80 13.83 -5.00
CA PRO A 59 -12.56 12.88 -4.18
C PRO A 59 -13.67 12.19 -4.96
N LEU A 60 -13.75 10.87 -4.84
CA LEU A 60 -14.93 10.12 -5.30
C LEU A 60 -16.09 10.36 -4.32
N THR A 61 -17.32 10.20 -4.79
CA THR A 61 -18.50 10.52 -3.98
C THR A 61 -18.73 9.49 -2.88
N SER A 62 -19.43 9.87 -1.81
CA SER A 62 -19.79 8.93 -0.75
C SER A 62 -20.69 7.82 -1.32
N GLY A 63 -20.35 6.55 -1.06
CA GLY A 63 -20.97 5.38 -1.70
C GLY A 63 -20.16 4.80 -2.87
N ASP A 64 -19.13 5.51 -3.35
CA ASP A 64 -18.15 4.97 -4.31
C ASP A 64 -17.07 4.12 -3.65
N ASP A 65 -17.15 3.82 -2.35
CA ASP A 65 -16.22 2.95 -1.61
C ASP A 65 -16.12 1.51 -2.16
N THR A 66 -16.96 1.15 -3.12
CA THR A 66 -16.90 -0.07 -3.92
C THR A 66 -16.02 0.05 -5.19
N GLN A 67 -15.60 1.26 -5.56
CA GLN A 67 -14.77 1.49 -6.74
C GLN A 67 -13.46 0.71 -6.64
N LYS A 68 -13.11 0.06 -7.75
CA LYS A 68 -11.99 -0.87 -7.81
C LYS A 68 -10.67 -0.12 -7.61
N ASN A 69 -9.78 -0.71 -6.81
CA ASN A 69 -8.47 -0.16 -6.55
C ASN A 69 -7.67 -0.08 -7.86
N ALA A 70 -7.04 1.06 -8.14
CA ALA A 70 -6.17 1.24 -9.29
C ALA A 70 -5.03 0.22 -9.39
N CYS A 71 -4.62 -0.37 -8.26
CA CYS A 71 -3.61 -1.43 -8.22
C CYS A 71 -4.12 -2.82 -8.60
N ASP A 72 -5.44 -3.01 -8.73
CA ASP A 72 -6.04 -4.30 -9.08
C ASP A 72 -6.01 -4.54 -10.60
N GLY A 73 -4.82 -4.56 -11.21
CA GLY A 73 -4.47 -5.06 -12.55
C GLY A 73 -5.20 -4.48 -13.78
N SER A 74 -6.53 -4.53 -13.83
CA SER A 74 -7.37 -4.04 -14.92
C SER A 74 -8.60 -3.27 -14.41
N GLY A 75 -8.68 -1.98 -14.78
CA GLY A 75 -9.91 -1.17 -14.69
C GLY A 75 -10.18 -0.49 -13.36
N GLY A 76 -9.22 -0.49 -12.41
CA GLY A 76 -9.34 0.28 -11.19
C GLY A 76 -9.23 1.79 -11.44
N SER A 77 -10.16 2.56 -10.85
CA SER A 77 -10.24 4.02 -10.99
C SER A 77 -10.04 4.76 -9.68
N ALA A 78 -9.93 4.04 -8.56
CA ALA A 78 -9.74 4.60 -7.23
C ALA A 78 -8.27 4.56 -6.77
N TYR A 79 -7.81 5.71 -6.28
CA TYR A 79 -6.45 5.98 -5.84
C TYR A 79 -6.46 6.58 -4.42
N MET A 80 -5.31 6.58 -3.76
CA MET A 80 -5.10 7.40 -2.55
C MET A 80 -5.17 8.89 -2.90
N CYS A 81 -5.87 9.67 -2.09
CA CYS A 81 -6.02 11.11 -2.33
C CYS A 81 -4.72 11.88 -2.07
N TYR A 82 -4.45 12.92 -2.89
CA TYR A 82 -3.23 13.73 -2.78
C TYR A 82 -3.11 14.54 -1.48
N ASP A 83 -4.24 14.83 -0.83
CA ASP A 83 -4.26 15.52 0.46
C ASP A 83 -3.96 14.61 1.66
N GLN A 84 -3.85 13.29 1.43
CA GLN A 84 -3.44 12.28 2.41
C GLN A 84 -1.91 12.11 2.48
N THR A 85 -1.19 13.22 2.39
CA THR A 85 0.26 13.32 2.49
C THR A 85 0.68 13.86 3.86
N PRO A 86 1.96 13.74 4.28
CA PRO A 86 2.42 14.20 5.58
C PRO A 86 2.76 15.69 5.54
N TRP A 87 2.66 16.37 6.69
CA TRP A 87 3.03 17.78 6.83
C TRP A 87 3.52 18.12 8.23
N ALA A 88 4.43 19.10 8.31
CA ALA A 88 4.86 19.66 9.58
C ALA A 88 3.79 20.61 10.15
N VAL A 89 3.51 20.46 11.44
CA VAL A 89 2.63 21.34 12.22
C VAL A 89 3.46 22.36 13.00
N SER A 90 4.59 21.90 13.53
CA SER A 90 5.61 22.71 14.19
C SER A 90 7.00 22.11 13.97
N ALA A 91 8.03 22.68 14.59
CA ALA A 91 9.39 22.11 14.54
C ALA A 91 9.46 20.66 15.07
N ASP A 92 8.58 20.29 16.02
CA ASP A 92 8.64 19.00 16.73
C ASP A 92 7.42 18.11 16.50
N LEU A 93 6.40 18.61 15.79
CA LEU A 93 5.17 17.88 15.50
C LEU A 93 4.87 17.87 14.00
N ALA A 94 4.59 16.68 13.47
CA ALA A 94 4.00 16.51 12.15
C ALA A 94 2.73 15.65 12.23
N TYR A 95 1.91 15.77 11.20
CA TYR A 95 0.76 14.91 10.96
C TYR A 95 0.93 14.16 9.64
N GLY A 96 0.22 13.04 9.51
CA GLY A 96 0.22 12.27 8.27
C GLY A 96 -0.64 11.02 8.35
N PHE A 97 -0.30 10.06 7.50
CA PHE A 97 -1.03 8.81 7.32
C PHE A 97 -0.04 7.66 7.22
N ALA A 98 -0.51 6.44 7.51
CA ALA A 98 0.33 5.25 7.44
C ALA A 98 -0.48 3.99 7.08
N ALA A 99 0.21 3.01 6.50
CA ALA A 99 -0.22 1.63 6.55
C ALA A 99 0.25 1.01 7.88
N VAL A 100 -0.63 0.35 8.64
CA VAL A 100 -0.34 -0.05 10.02
C VAL A 100 -0.67 -1.52 10.24
N ALA A 101 0.32 -2.29 10.71
CA ALA A 101 0.10 -3.66 11.18
C ALA A 101 0.30 -3.77 12.69
N LEU A 102 -0.84 -3.84 13.38
CA LEU A 102 -0.93 -4.04 14.82
C LEU A 102 -1.84 -5.23 15.13
N PRO A 103 -1.70 -5.82 16.34
CA PRO A 103 -2.64 -6.82 16.82
C PRO A 103 -4.09 -6.34 16.72
N GLY A 104 -4.99 -7.24 16.35
CA GLY A 104 -6.42 -6.94 16.15
C GLY A 104 -6.80 -6.56 14.71
N GLY A 105 -5.82 -6.37 13.81
CA GLY A 105 -6.05 -6.17 12.38
C GLY A 105 -6.85 -4.92 12.02
N GLU A 106 -7.31 -4.86 10.77
CA GLU A 106 -7.95 -3.66 10.19
C GLU A 106 -9.18 -3.17 10.96
N SER A 107 -9.98 -4.06 11.55
CA SER A 107 -11.15 -3.65 12.35
C SER A 107 -10.77 -2.81 13.57
N SER A 108 -9.59 -3.05 14.11
CA SER A 108 -9.04 -2.34 15.28
C SER A 108 -8.18 -1.15 14.90
N THR A 109 -7.52 -1.17 13.74
CA THR A 109 -6.57 -0.13 13.33
C THR A 109 -7.16 0.90 12.37
N CYS A 110 -8.06 0.51 11.46
CA CYS A 110 -8.55 1.43 10.44
C CYS A 110 -9.13 2.70 11.06
N CYS A 111 -8.63 3.83 10.55
CA CYS A 111 -8.97 5.18 10.96
C CYS A 111 -8.62 5.56 12.41
N SER A 112 -7.97 4.68 13.17
CA SER A 112 -7.35 5.00 14.45
C SER A 112 -6.13 5.89 14.25
N CYS A 113 -5.84 6.75 15.23
CA CYS A 113 -4.64 7.58 15.23
C CYS A 113 -3.63 7.15 16.29
N TYR A 114 -2.36 7.36 15.96
CA TYR A 114 -1.24 7.00 16.82
C TYR A 114 -0.25 8.16 16.87
N GLU A 115 0.16 8.56 18.07
CA GLU A 115 1.31 9.45 18.27
C GLU A 115 2.57 8.60 18.28
N LEU A 116 3.40 8.78 17.26
CA LEU A 116 4.74 8.23 17.14
C LEU A 116 5.72 9.20 17.77
N THR A 117 6.64 8.70 18.59
CA THR A 117 7.81 9.43 19.07
C THR A 117 9.05 8.72 18.53
N PHE A 118 9.76 9.35 17.59
CA PHE A 118 10.93 8.75 16.97
C PHE A 118 12.08 8.63 17.98
N THR A 119 12.82 7.52 17.92
CA THR A 119 13.92 7.22 18.85
C THR A 119 15.29 7.20 18.17
N THR A 120 15.34 7.23 16.83
CA THR A 120 16.58 7.16 16.04
C THR A 120 16.53 8.09 14.83
N GLY A 121 17.67 8.27 14.17
CA GLY A 121 17.80 9.10 12.97
C GLY A 121 17.72 10.62 13.25
N PRO A 122 17.68 11.45 12.20
CA PRO A 122 17.68 12.90 12.32
C PRO A 122 16.38 13.46 12.95
N VAL A 123 15.37 12.62 13.10
CA VAL A 123 14.06 12.96 13.68
C VAL A 123 13.90 12.49 15.12
N ALA A 124 14.94 11.92 15.75
CA ALA A 124 14.85 11.43 17.13
C ALA A 124 14.32 12.51 18.08
N GLY A 125 13.35 12.15 18.92
CA GLY A 125 12.64 13.05 19.83
C GLY A 125 11.45 13.79 19.22
N LYS A 126 11.35 13.90 17.88
CA LYS A 126 10.19 14.48 17.22
C LYS A 126 8.98 13.56 17.29
N LYS A 127 7.79 14.15 17.20
CA LYS A 127 6.52 13.46 17.25
C LYS A 127 5.77 13.55 15.93
N MET A 128 5.16 12.44 15.53
CA MET A 128 4.28 12.41 14.37
C MET A 128 2.95 11.76 14.76
N VAL A 129 1.82 12.43 14.53
CA VAL A 129 0.51 11.77 14.66
C VAL A 129 0.08 11.28 13.30
N VAL A 130 -0.17 9.98 13.18
CA VAL A 130 -0.61 9.37 11.93
C VAL A 130 -1.97 8.73 12.09
N GLN A 131 -2.83 8.85 11.08
CA GLN A 131 -4.01 8.00 10.96
C GLN A 131 -3.67 6.75 10.14
N ALA A 132 -4.09 5.58 10.64
CA ALA A 132 -4.02 4.34 9.90
C ALA A 132 -5.08 4.32 8.80
N THR A 133 -4.66 4.42 7.54
CA THR A 133 -5.57 4.40 6.37
C THR A 133 -5.44 3.12 5.55
N ASN A 134 -4.37 2.36 5.78
CA ASN A 134 -4.09 1.12 5.06
C ASN A 134 -3.54 0.06 6.03
N THR A 135 -3.46 -1.19 5.58
CA THR A 135 -2.65 -2.23 6.21
C THR A 135 -1.62 -2.72 5.21
N GLY A 136 -0.38 -2.94 5.65
CA GLY A 136 0.61 -3.64 4.83
C GLY A 136 0.45 -5.15 4.99
N GLY A 137 0.64 -5.92 3.91
CA GLY A 137 0.71 -7.39 3.98
C GLY A 137 2.08 -7.90 4.43
N ASP A 138 3.13 -7.10 4.21
CA ASP A 138 4.55 -7.49 4.37
C ASP A 138 5.21 -6.86 5.61
N VAL A 139 4.41 -6.24 6.46
CA VAL A 139 4.89 -5.44 7.58
C VAL A 139 4.95 -6.30 8.85
N GLY A 140 6.10 -6.30 9.51
CA GLY A 140 6.31 -7.03 10.76
C GLY A 140 5.44 -6.50 11.90
N SER A 141 5.45 -7.19 13.05
CA SER A 141 4.70 -6.73 14.23
C SER A 141 5.09 -5.29 14.63
N ASN A 142 4.10 -4.44 14.88
CA ASN A 142 4.28 -3.04 15.27
C ASN A 142 4.98 -2.16 14.23
N GLN A 143 4.74 -2.41 12.95
CA GLN A 143 5.28 -1.62 11.86
C GLN A 143 4.26 -0.61 11.31
N PHE A 144 4.78 0.59 11.04
CA PHE A 144 4.06 1.72 10.45
C PHE A 144 4.76 2.13 9.15
N ASP A 145 4.15 1.84 8.02
CA ASP A 145 4.65 2.31 6.73
C ASP A 145 4.12 3.72 6.47
N LEU A 146 4.97 4.72 6.59
CA LEU A 146 4.56 6.13 6.49
C LEU A 146 4.20 6.46 5.04
N ALA A 147 3.01 7.00 4.82
CA ALA A 147 2.57 7.41 3.48
C ALA A 147 3.31 8.70 3.09
N ILE A 148 4.40 8.58 2.34
CA ILE A 148 5.28 9.67 1.94
C ILE A 148 5.51 9.57 0.43
N PRO A 149 4.98 10.51 -0.38
CA PRO A 149 5.24 10.52 -1.82
C PRO A 149 6.73 10.49 -2.15
N GLY A 150 7.11 9.70 -3.15
CA GLY A 150 8.51 9.43 -3.44
C GLY A 150 9.17 8.47 -2.45
N GLY A 151 8.45 7.84 -1.53
CA GLY A 151 8.93 6.83 -0.57
C GLY A 151 9.21 5.45 -1.17
N GLY A 152 8.75 5.20 -2.39
CA GLY A 152 8.81 3.91 -3.07
C GLY A 152 7.41 3.30 -3.18
N THR A 153 7.13 2.65 -4.30
CA THR A 153 5.81 2.04 -4.55
C THR A 153 5.67 0.68 -3.88
N GLY A 154 6.79 0.01 -3.57
CA GLY A 154 6.76 -1.32 -2.99
C GLY A 154 6.19 -2.35 -3.96
N ILE A 155 5.39 -3.28 -3.46
CA ILE A 155 4.84 -4.41 -4.25
C ILE A 155 3.89 -3.93 -5.36
N PHE A 156 3.06 -2.94 -5.06
CA PHE A 156 2.07 -2.43 -5.99
C PHE A 156 2.53 -1.11 -6.61
N ASN A 157 2.01 -0.76 -7.78
CA ASN A 157 2.39 0.50 -8.44
C ASN A 157 1.28 1.03 -9.37
N ALA A 158 0.29 1.70 -8.79
CA ALA A 158 -0.65 2.51 -9.57
C ALA A 158 -0.05 3.88 -9.95
N CYS A 159 1.03 4.30 -9.28
CA CYS A 159 1.64 5.60 -9.52
C CYS A 159 2.19 5.76 -10.94
N SER A 160 2.74 4.70 -11.54
CA SER A 160 3.22 4.73 -12.93
C SER A 160 2.14 5.16 -13.92
N ALA A 161 0.89 4.84 -13.63
CA ALA A 161 -0.25 5.29 -14.42
C ALA A 161 -0.74 6.69 -14.01
N GLN A 162 -0.67 7.05 -12.73
CA GLN A 162 -1.26 8.27 -12.16
C GLN A 162 -0.35 9.50 -12.22
N ILE A 163 0.96 9.33 -11.95
CA ILE A 163 1.93 10.38 -11.72
C ILE A 163 3.10 10.19 -12.68
N SER A 164 3.31 11.16 -13.58
CA SER A 164 4.38 11.09 -14.58
C SER A 164 5.78 10.96 -13.97
N GLY A 165 6.03 11.59 -12.82
CA GLY A 165 7.31 11.51 -12.10
C GLY A 165 7.54 10.21 -11.32
N ALA A 166 6.54 9.34 -11.18
CA ALA A 166 6.66 8.11 -10.38
C ALA A 166 7.54 7.03 -11.01
N VAL A 167 8.03 7.24 -12.23
CA VAL A 167 9.07 6.41 -12.85
C VAL A 167 10.46 6.63 -12.24
N GLN A 168 10.63 7.68 -11.42
CA GLN A 168 11.90 8.02 -10.79
C GLN A 168 12.01 7.39 -9.40
N GLY A 169 13.22 6.96 -9.05
CA GLY A 169 13.53 6.35 -7.76
C GLY A 169 13.43 4.83 -7.76
N LYS A 170 13.76 4.24 -6.61
CA LYS A 170 13.76 2.80 -6.38
C LYS A 170 12.36 2.32 -6.02
N GLN A 171 12.03 1.09 -6.42
CA GLN A 171 10.76 0.45 -6.02
C GLN A 171 10.57 0.48 -4.50
N TYR A 172 11.63 0.15 -3.74
CA TYR A 172 11.67 0.26 -2.28
C TYR A 172 12.62 1.39 -1.87
N GLY A 173 12.15 2.29 -1.01
CA GLY A 173 12.92 3.46 -0.56
C GLY A 173 12.83 4.67 -1.48
N GLY A 174 12.33 4.52 -2.71
CA GLY A 174 11.90 5.62 -3.58
C GLY A 174 13.03 6.53 -4.06
N LEU A 175 12.76 7.83 -4.09
CA LEU A 175 13.74 8.85 -4.46
C LEU A 175 14.90 8.90 -3.46
N ASP A 176 16.10 9.22 -3.95
CA ASP A 176 17.30 9.40 -3.13
C ASP A 176 17.46 10.86 -2.63
N ASP A 177 16.88 11.84 -3.33
CA ASP A 177 16.96 13.25 -2.96
C ASP A 177 15.74 14.09 -3.39
N LYS A 178 15.74 15.35 -2.93
CA LYS A 178 14.64 16.32 -3.11
C LYS A 178 14.49 16.82 -4.55
N SER A 179 15.52 16.79 -5.38
CA SER A 179 15.52 17.41 -6.72
C SER A 179 14.44 16.81 -7.63
N SER A 180 14.11 15.54 -7.43
CA SER A 180 13.05 14.83 -8.15
C SER A 180 11.63 15.11 -7.64
N CYS A 181 11.45 15.78 -6.49
CA CYS A 181 10.11 15.99 -5.91
C CYS A 181 9.20 16.87 -6.78
N SER A 182 9.74 17.78 -7.60
CA SER A 182 8.92 18.58 -8.51
C SER A 182 8.21 17.73 -9.57
N SER A 183 8.81 16.61 -9.96
CA SER A 183 8.23 15.69 -10.97
C SER A 183 6.99 14.95 -10.45
N TRP A 184 6.76 14.96 -9.13
CA TRP A 184 5.60 14.35 -8.47
C TRP A 184 4.35 15.25 -8.48
N GLY A 185 4.43 16.43 -9.10
CA GLY A 185 3.26 17.28 -9.36
C GLY A 185 2.49 17.65 -8.08
N PRO A 186 1.18 17.35 -7.99
CA PRO A 186 0.37 17.64 -6.80
C PRO A 186 0.91 17.04 -5.48
N LEU A 187 1.72 15.98 -5.57
CA LEU A 187 2.32 15.31 -4.41
C LEU A 187 3.68 15.89 -4.00
N ALA A 188 4.18 16.91 -4.70
CA ALA A 188 5.48 17.50 -4.44
C ALA A 188 5.62 17.98 -2.99
N ALA A 189 4.57 18.51 -2.36
CA ALA A 189 4.65 18.96 -0.96
C ALA A 189 4.95 17.81 0.01
N GLY A 190 4.25 16.68 -0.13
CA GLY A 190 4.51 15.46 0.67
C GLY A 190 5.87 14.84 0.37
N CYS A 191 6.34 14.89 -0.88
CA CYS A 191 7.70 14.46 -1.22
C CYS A 191 8.75 15.37 -0.56
N ASN A 192 8.55 16.69 -0.63
CA ASN A 192 9.45 17.66 -0.03
C ASN A 192 9.49 17.56 1.50
N PHE A 193 8.40 17.13 2.15
CA PHE A 193 8.40 16.83 3.59
C PHE A 193 9.47 15.79 3.96
N ARG A 194 9.65 14.75 3.13
CA ARG A 194 10.64 13.68 3.37
C ARG A 194 12.06 14.22 3.51
N PHE A 195 12.45 15.10 2.59
CA PHE A 195 13.82 15.62 2.49
C PHE A 195 13.99 16.99 3.14
N GLY A 196 12.90 17.64 3.55
CA GLY A 196 12.91 18.92 4.22
C GLY A 196 13.34 18.81 5.68
N ASP A 197 13.45 19.96 6.34
CA ASP A 197 14.02 20.10 7.69
C ASP A 197 13.29 19.26 8.76
N TRP A 198 12.02 18.95 8.53
CA TRP A 198 11.23 18.20 9.52
C TRP A 198 11.61 16.72 9.56
N PHE A 199 11.56 16.01 8.42
CA PHE A 199 11.86 14.57 8.37
C PHE A 199 13.35 14.29 8.08
N GLY A 200 14.08 15.27 7.53
CA GLY A 200 15.53 15.24 7.39
C GLY A 200 16.08 14.06 6.57
N GLY A 201 15.27 13.48 5.69
CA GLY A 201 15.65 12.29 4.92
C GLY A 201 15.82 11.03 5.77
N ALA A 202 15.22 10.96 6.96
CA ALA A 202 15.35 9.81 7.86
C ALA A 202 15.05 8.48 7.14
N ASP A 203 15.94 7.51 7.31
CA ASP A 203 15.80 6.18 6.74
C ASP A 203 15.27 5.21 7.80
N ASN A 204 13.97 4.88 7.70
CA ASN A 204 13.28 3.92 8.56
C ASN A 204 13.53 4.13 10.07
N PRO A 205 13.32 5.35 10.60
CA PRO A 205 13.59 5.63 12.01
C PRO A 205 12.73 4.72 12.92
N GLU A 206 13.36 4.14 13.91
CA GLU A 206 12.67 3.49 15.02
C GLU A 206 11.84 4.50 15.82
N MET A 207 10.79 4.00 16.46
CA MET A 207 9.90 4.84 17.26
C MET A 207 9.27 4.06 18.41
N THR A 208 8.65 4.81 19.31
CA THR A 208 7.61 4.29 20.19
C THR A 208 6.28 4.94 19.81
N PHE A 209 5.16 4.25 20.05
CA PHE A 209 3.84 4.77 19.73
C PHE A 209 2.82 4.53 20.83
N LYS A 210 1.77 5.34 20.80
CA LYS A 210 0.56 5.16 21.61
C LYS A 210 -0.67 5.56 20.80
N PRO A 211 -1.83 4.90 21.00
CA PRO A 211 -3.08 5.38 20.41
C PRO A 211 -3.44 6.75 20.98
N VAL A 212 -4.02 7.60 20.13
CA VAL A 212 -4.52 8.93 20.48
C VAL A 212 -5.83 9.19 19.74
N THR A 213 -6.68 10.05 20.27
CA THR A 213 -7.84 10.54 19.53
C THR A 213 -7.37 11.32 18.30
N CYS A 214 -7.94 11.02 17.14
CA CYS A 214 -7.50 11.65 15.90
C CYS A 214 -7.66 13.19 15.93
N PRO A 215 -6.64 13.96 15.52
CA PRO A 215 -6.79 15.39 15.27
C PRO A 215 -7.75 15.66 14.11
N LYS A 216 -8.58 16.70 14.23
CA LYS A 216 -9.51 17.13 13.18
C LYS A 216 -8.79 17.45 11.86
N ALA A 217 -7.59 18.02 11.94
CA ALA A 217 -6.74 18.28 10.77
C ALA A 217 -6.40 17.03 9.95
N ILE A 218 -6.38 15.83 10.57
CA ILE A 218 -6.16 14.57 9.87
C ILE A 218 -7.49 14.00 9.34
N THR A 219 -8.52 13.97 10.18
CA THR A 219 -9.82 13.38 9.82
C THR A 219 -10.56 14.17 8.75
N ASP A 220 -10.34 15.49 8.66
CA ASP A 220 -10.93 16.31 7.60
C ASP A 220 -10.35 15.99 6.21
N LYS A 221 -9.10 15.50 6.17
CA LYS A 221 -8.46 15.04 4.93
C LYS A 221 -8.93 13.65 4.55
N SER A 222 -8.96 12.70 5.50
CA SER A 222 -9.37 11.33 5.21
C SER A 222 -10.89 11.14 5.14
N GLY A 223 -11.68 12.02 5.74
CA GLY A 223 -13.13 11.81 5.92
C GLY A 223 -13.48 10.66 6.88
N CYS A 224 -12.50 10.01 7.52
CA CYS A 224 -12.74 8.83 8.34
C CYS A 224 -12.54 9.12 9.82
N VAL A 225 -13.57 8.79 10.61
CA VAL A 225 -13.60 8.91 12.08
C VAL A 225 -14.20 7.63 12.65
N ARG A 226 -13.58 7.06 13.68
CA ARG A 226 -14.13 5.90 14.37
C ARG A 226 -15.41 6.27 15.13
N ARG A 227 -16.42 5.40 15.10
CA ARG A 227 -17.71 5.69 15.74
C ARG A 227 -17.52 5.88 17.24
N GLY A 228 -18.12 6.94 17.77
CA GLY A 228 -17.99 7.32 19.18
C GLY A 228 -16.75 8.15 19.52
N GLU A 229 -15.82 8.35 18.58
CA GLU A 229 -14.72 9.31 18.75
C GLU A 229 -15.13 10.71 18.30
N THR A 230 -14.64 11.72 19.02
CA THR A 230 -14.75 13.13 18.63
C THR A 230 -13.34 13.64 18.29
N PRO A 231 -13.06 14.00 17.03
CA PRO A 231 -11.74 14.50 16.64
C PRO A 231 -11.33 15.72 17.47
N THR A 232 -10.03 15.81 17.78
CA THR A 232 -9.48 16.85 18.66
C THR A 232 -8.91 18.03 17.89
N GLY A 233 -8.95 19.22 18.50
CA GLY A 233 -8.37 20.45 17.95
C GLY A 233 -9.11 21.01 16.73
N ASP A 234 -8.60 22.14 16.23
CA ASP A 234 -9.12 22.78 15.03
C ASP A 234 -8.53 22.17 13.75
N SER A 235 -9.19 22.41 12.62
CA SER A 235 -8.72 22.06 11.27
C SER A 235 -7.51 22.94 10.87
N ALA A 236 -6.36 22.74 11.51
CA ALA A 236 -5.17 23.54 11.20
C ALA A 236 -4.45 22.99 9.96
N ALA A 237 -4.46 23.79 8.89
CA ALA A 237 -3.59 23.69 7.72
C ALA A 237 -2.10 23.91 8.10
N PRO A 238 -1.12 23.58 7.23
CA PRO A 238 0.30 23.63 7.58
C PRO A 238 0.72 25.04 8.01
N ALA A 239 1.56 25.12 9.04
CA ALA A 239 2.23 26.35 9.42
C ALA A 239 3.18 26.79 8.28
N SER A 240 2.69 27.64 7.38
CA SER A 240 3.57 28.51 6.62
C SER A 240 4.03 29.60 7.58
N SER A 241 5.34 29.70 7.75
CA SER A 241 6.05 30.60 8.65
C SER A 241 5.52 32.04 8.55
N ALA A 242 4.96 32.52 9.66
CA ALA A 242 4.77 33.94 9.89
C ALA A 242 6.14 34.60 10.09
N ALA A 243 6.69 35.17 9.03
CA ALA A 243 7.66 36.25 9.13
C ALA A 243 6.94 37.56 8.80
N ALA A 244 6.52 38.27 9.84
CA ALA A 244 6.16 39.67 9.72
C ALA A 244 7.44 40.48 9.45
N SER A 245 7.54 41.18 8.32
CA SER A 245 8.11 42.55 8.24
C SER A 245 7.96 43.15 6.83
N SER A 246 7.10 44.16 6.77
CA SER A 246 7.01 45.32 5.87
C SER A 246 7.85 45.36 4.57
N THR A 247 7.14 45.49 3.45
CA THR A 247 7.63 46.08 2.17
C THR A 247 7.83 47.61 2.31
N PRO A 248 8.54 48.28 1.38
CA PRO A 248 7.90 48.70 0.13
C PRO A 248 8.75 48.62 -1.15
N ALA A 249 8.06 48.23 -2.23
CA ALA A 249 8.10 48.69 -3.63
C ALA A 249 9.42 49.14 -4.30
N SER A 250 9.76 48.51 -5.44
CA SER A 250 10.22 49.24 -6.63
C SER A 250 10.02 48.44 -7.94
N SER A 251 9.11 48.95 -8.76
CA SER A 251 9.08 49.11 -10.22
C SER A 251 9.76 48.10 -11.16
N ALA A 252 8.96 47.55 -12.08
CA ALA A 252 9.34 46.93 -13.35
C ALA A 252 9.94 47.97 -14.35
N PRO A 253 10.47 47.59 -15.54
CA PRO A 253 9.63 47.09 -16.64
C PRO A 253 10.24 45.99 -17.55
N ALA A 254 9.36 45.46 -18.39
CA ALA A 254 9.58 44.51 -19.47
C ALA A 254 10.22 45.12 -20.74
N SER A 255 10.85 44.27 -21.56
CA SER A 255 10.97 44.41 -23.02
C SER A 255 11.37 43.05 -23.63
N SER A 256 10.54 42.41 -24.46
CA SER A 256 10.25 42.67 -25.89
C SER A 256 11.26 41.98 -26.82
N ALA A 257 10.74 41.02 -27.61
CA ALA A 257 11.38 40.29 -28.72
C ALA A 257 11.81 41.25 -29.88
N PRO A 258 12.47 40.81 -31.00
CA PRO A 258 11.98 39.77 -31.94
C PRO A 258 13.05 38.91 -32.67
N ALA A 259 12.57 37.93 -33.44
CA ALA A 259 13.29 37.11 -34.42
C ALA A 259 13.40 37.78 -35.81
N PRO A 260 14.26 37.26 -36.70
CA PRO A 260 13.91 36.98 -38.11
C PRO A 260 14.47 35.62 -38.61
N SER A 261 13.70 34.76 -39.29
CA SER A 261 13.41 34.64 -40.75
C SER A 261 14.40 33.79 -41.59
N SER A 262 13.92 32.59 -41.96
CA SER A 262 13.81 31.92 -43.29
C SER A 262 14.95 31.73 -44.31
N SER A 263 14.73 30.69 -45.13
CA SER A 263 15.36 30.25 -46.42
C SER A 263 16.35 29.07 -46.30
N ASP A 264 16.38 28.01 -47.13
CA ASP A 264 15.65 27.60 -48.34
C ASP A 264 15.86 26.07 -48.63
N VAL A 265 14.99 25.54 -49.50
CA VAL A 265 14.83 24.24 -50.18
C VAL A 265 16.06 23.45 -50.71
N VAL A 266 15.94 22.10 -50.84
CA VAL A 266 16.03 21.29 -52.11
C VAL A 266 15.89 19.76 -51.86
N SER A 267 15.30 19.10 -52.87
CA SER A 267 14.75 17.74 -53.12
C SER A 267 15.52 16.43 -52.85
N ALA A 268 14.72 15.33 -52.88
CA ALA A 268 14.98 13.88 -52.76
C ALA A 268 15.75 13.22 -53.94
N PRO A 269 16.08 11.89 -53.95
CA PRO A 269 15.09 10.79 -54.18
C PRO A 269 15.34 9.36 -53.57
N ALA A 270 14.24 8.58 -53.51
CA ALA A 270 13.95 7.13 -53.72
C ALA A 270 14.90 5.94 -53.39
N GLY A 271 14.30 4.86 -52.85
CA GLY A 271 14.69 3.43 -53.03
C GLY A 271 14.25 2.49 -51.87
N THR A 272 13.10 1.77 -51.95
CA THR A 272 12.89 0.33 -52.30
C THR A 272 12.99 -0.70 -51.16
N LEU A 273 11.93 -1.52 -50.99
CA LEU A 273 11.73 -2.67 -50.07
C LEU A 273 12.47 -3.97 -50.54
N PRO A 274 12.56 -5.06 -49.73
CA PRO A 274 11.49 -6.08 -49.72
C PRO A 274 11.24 -6.82 -48.38
N ALA A 275 10.16 -7.62 -48.41
CA ALA A 275 9.54 -8.44 -47.36
C ALA A 275 10.06 -9.89 -47.31
N VAL A 276 9.71 -10.64 -46.24
CA VAL A 276 9.54 -12.12 -46.22
C VAL A 276 8.56 -12.57 -45.11
N THR A 277 8.00 -13.77 -45.28
CA THR A 277 6.65 -14.26 -44.89
C THR A 277 6.72 -15.66 -44.23
N GLU A 278 5.75 -15.99 -43.33
CA GLU A 278 5.18 -17.31 -42.89
C GLU A 278 6.09 -18.44 -42.30
N ALA A 279 5.67 -19.48 -41.53
CA ALA A 279 4.50 -19.93 -40.73
C ALA A 279 4.87 -21.30 -39.99
N PRO A 280 3.99 -22.25 -39.55
CA PRO A 280 3.83 -22.63 -38.12
C PRO A 280 3.74 -24.16 -37.72
N VAL A 281 3.59 -24.45 -36.39
CA VAL A 281 3.06 -25.64 -35.59
C VAL A 281 3.58 -27.10 -35.87
N PRO A 282 3.49 -28.11 -34.94
CA PRO A 282 2.24 -28.70 -34.38
C PRO A 282 2.24 -29.18 -32.90
N THR A 283 1.03 -29.57 -32.45
CA THR A 283 0.55 -30.11 -31.16
C THR A 283 0.47 -31.64 -31.16
N THR A 284 0.54 -32.33 -30.01
CA THR A 284 -0.21 -33.60 -29.75
C THR A 284 -0.35 -33.93 -28.25
N SER A 285 -1.49 -34.53 -27.88
CA SER A 285 -1.88 -35.08 -26.57
C SER A 285 -1.98 -36.61 -26.62
N ALA A 286 -1.82 -37.31 -25.49
CA ALA A 286 -2.47 -38.60 -25.19
C ALA A 286 -2.42 -38.98 -23.70
N SER A 287 -3.50 -39.59 -23.21
CA SER A 287 -3.75 -40.08 -21.84
C SER A 287 -3.72 -41.63 -21.75
N ALA A 288 -3.46 -42.21 -20.56
CA ALA A 288 -4.34 -43.18 -19.84
C ALA A 288 -3.62 -44.10 -18.81
N THR A 289 -3.92 -43.82 -17.53
CA THR A 289 -4.45 -44.66 -16.42
C THR A 289 -3.71 -45.85 -15.76
N SER A 290 -3.79 -45.80 -14.43
CA SER A 290 -3.17 -46.57 -13.34
C SER A 290 -4.10 -47.62 -12.69
N SER A 291 -3.64 -48.25 -11.60
CA SER A 291 -4.49 -48.65 -10.45
C SER A 291 -3.71 -48.68 -9.12
N GLY A 292 -4.27 -48.03 -8.08
CA GLY A 292 -3.91 -48.22 -6.66
C GLY A 292 -3.80 -46.92 -5.83
N SER A 293 -4.81 -46.65 -4.99
CA SER A 293 -5.02 -45.51 -4.06
C SER A 293 -5.54 -44.23 -4.72
N THR A 294 -6.84 -43.92 -4.52
CA THR A 294 -7.56 -42.82 -5.18
C THR A 294 -6.95 -41.46 -4.84
N PRO A 295 -6.19 -40.84 -5.76
CA PRO A 295 -5.75 -39.47 -5.65
C PRO A 295 -6.95 -38.56 -5.94
N ALA A 296 -6.93 -37.32 -5.45
CA ALA A 296 -7.84 -36.29 -5.97
C ALA A 296 -7.76 -36.32 -7.52
N PRO A 297 -8.89 -36.22 -8.24
CA PRO A 297 -8.88 -36.31 -9.70
C PRO A 297 -7.89 -35.28 -10.25
N SER A 298 -6.97 -35.76 -11.09
CA SER A 298 -5.86 -34.99 -11.64
C SER A 298 -6.38 -33.71 -12.30
N GLY A 299 -6.14 -32.57 -11.65
CA GLY A 299 -6.64 -31.25 -12.03
C GLY A 299 -7.38 -30.48 -10.92
N GLN A 300 -7.72 -31.12 -9.80
CA GLN A 300 -8.30 -30.44 -8.64
C GLN A 300 -7.23 -29.98 -7.64
N THR A 301 -7.39 -28.76 -7.14
CA THR A 301 -6.57 -28.16 -6.09
C THR A 301 -7.28 -28.33 -4.75
N CYS A 302 -6.67 -29.07 -3.84
CA CYS A 302 -7.18 -29.29 -2.48
C CYS A 302 -6.11 -28.87 -1.48
N GLY A 303 -6.46 -27.99 -0.54
CA GLY A 303 -5.58 -27.62 0.56
C GLY A 303 -4.49 -26.63 0.17
N ALA A 304 -4.72 -25.80 -0.86
CA ALA A 304 -3.74 -24.82 -1.29
C ALA A 304 -3.91 -23.51 -0.52
N LYS A 305 -2.84 -23.06 0.12
CA LYS A 305 -2.82 -21.79 0.85
C LYS A 305 -2.53 -20.62 -0.06
N GLY A 306 -3.24 -19.53 0.13
CA GLY A 306 -3.02 -18.32 -0.65
C GLY A 306 -4.13 -17.30 -0.51
N TYR A 307 -4.22 -16.41 -1.49
CA TYR A 307 -5.25 -15.37 -1.56
C TYR A 307 -5.99 -15.44 -2.90
N ASP A 308 -7.24 -14.99 -2.90
CA ASP A 308 -8.07 -14.91 -4.10
C ASP A 308 -7.48 -13.91 -5.11
N LEU A 309 -7.43 -14.29 -6.39
CA LEU A 309 -7.00 -13.43 -7.49
C LEU A 309 -8.13 -12.55 -8.05
N GLN A 310 -9.35 -12.69 -7.53
CA GLN A 310 -10.58 -12.05 -8.01
C GLN A 310 -10.87 -12.33 -9.50
N LYS A 311 -10.59 -13.56 -9.94
CA LYS A 311 -10.75 -14.03 -11.32
C LYS A 311 -11.44 -15.40 -11.39
N PRO A 312 -12.75 -15.48 -11.14
CA PRO A 312 -13.67 -14.42 -10.75
C PRO A 312 -13.62 -14.14 -9.24
N GLY A 313 -14.10 -12.98 -8.81
CA GLY A 313 -14.28 -12.69 -7.38
C GLY A 313 -15.26 -13.66 -6.70
N THR A 314 -15.27 -13.61 -5.37
CA THR A 314 -16.18 -14.40 -4.53
C THR A 314 -17.63 -14.21 -4.97
N SER A 315 -18.31 -15.29 -5.33
CA SER A 315 -19.74 -15.26 -5.65
C SER A 315 -20.61 -15.18 -4.40
N TYR A 316 -20.07 -15.61 -3.25
CA TYR A 316 -20.71 -15.50 -1.94
C TYR A 316 -19.67 -15.47 -0.83
N PHE A 317 -19.95 -14.72 0.24
CA PHE A 317 -19.08 -14.55 1.39
C PHE A 317 -19.90 -14.68 2.68
N ASP A 318 -19.36 -15.42 3.65
CA ASP A 318 -19.82 -15.42 5.04
C ASP A 318 -18.66 -15.13 5.97
N GLY A 319 -18.82 -14.07 6.77
CA GLY A 319 -17.86 -13.66 7.82
C GLY A 319 -18.40 -13.87 9.23
N SER A 320 -19.44 -14.70 9.40
CA SER A 320 -20.10 -14.90 10.70
C SER A 320 -19.32 -15.84 11.63
N GLY A 321 -18.31 -16.55 11.12
CA GLY A 321 -17.63 -17.64 11.81
C GLY A 321 -18.39 -18.97 11.80
N SER A 322 -19.68 -18.97 11.48
CA SER A 322 -20.54 -20.17 11.54
C SER A 322 -20.21 -21.19 10.45
N TYR A 323 -19.59 -20.74 9.36
CA TYR A 323 -19.22 -21.59 8.22
C TYR A 323 -17.71 -21.73 8.04
N ALA A 324 -16.89 -21.39 9.04
CA ALA A 324 -15.44 -21.27 8.92
C ALA A 324 -14.62 -22.58 9.02
N THR A 325 -15.23 -23.73 8.78
CA THR A 325 -14.55 -25.04 8.70
C THR A 325 -14.70 -25.63 7.31
N PHE A 326 -13.86 -26.61 6.95
CA PHE A 326 -13.94 -27.31 5.67
C PHE A 326 -15.35 -27.81 5.37
N ASP A 327 -15.94 -28.58 6.29
CA ASP A 327 -17.25 -29.22 6.08
C ASP A 327 -18.37 -28.18 5.97
N THR A 328 -18.38 -27.18 6.87
CA THR A 328 -19.43 -26.16 6.89
C THR A 328 -19.32 -25.21 5.71
N CYS A 329 -18.11 -24.81 5.31
CA CYS A 329 -17.91 -23.92 4.18
C CYS A 329 -18.24 -24.64 2.86
N LYS A 330 -17.80 -25.89 2.72
CA LYS A 330 -18.14 -26.73 1.57
C LYS A 330 -19.65 -26.89 1.43
N ALA A 331 -20.36 -27.23 2.50
CA ALA A 331 -21.81 -27.39 2.47
C ALA A 331 -22.52 -26.09 2.05
N LEU A 332 -22.10 -24.95 2.60
CA LEU A 332 -22.59 -23.63 2.22
C LEU A 332 -22.34 -23.36 0.74
N CYS A 333 -21.11 -23.56 0.25
CA CYS A 333 -20.76 -23.25 -1.14
C CYS A 333 -21.40 -24.19 -2.15
N VAL A 334 -21.66 -25.46 -1.80
CA VAL A 334 -22.51 -26.36 -2.60
C VAL A 334 -23.93 -25.79 -2.73
N SER A 335 -24.50 -25.26 -1.65
CA SER A 335 -25.84 -24.62 -1.69
C SER A 335 -25.88 -23.35 -2.56
N LYS A 336 -24.73 -22.72 -2.79
CA LYS A 336 -24.55 -21.55 -3.65
C LYS A 336 -24.11 -21.90 -5.08
N SER A 337 -24.12 -23.18 -5.45
CA SER A 337 -23.67 -23.67 -6.76
C SER A 337 -22.24 -23.24 -7.12
N ALA A 338 -21.35 -23.17 -6.12
CA ALA A 338 -19.94 -22.82 -6.30
C ALA A 338 -19.13 -23.97 -6.92
N GLN A 339 -18.07 -23.63 -7.64
CA GLN A 339 -17.11 -24.59 -8.21
C GLN A 339 -15.87 -24.77 -7.32
N SER A 340 -15.55 -23.79 -6.48
CA SER A 340 -14.54 -23.90 -5.44
C SER A 340 -14.92 -23.07 -4.22
N PHE A 341 -14.20 -23.27 -3.13
CA PHE A 341 -14.37 -22.54 -1.88
C PHE A 341 -13.04 -22.32 -1.18
N ALA A 342 -13.02 -21.35 -0.28
CA ALA A 342 -11.91 -21.14 0.64
C ALA A 342 -12.44 -20.81 2.02
N PHE A 343 -11.70 -21.17 3.06
CA PHE A 343 -12.05 -20.80 4.43
C PHE A 343 -10.79 -20.53 5.25
N GLY A 344 -10.97 -19.80 6.34
CA GLY A 344 -9.89 -19.39 7.24
C GLY A 344 -10.21 -18.07 7.93
N SER A 345 -9.60 -17.83 9.09
CA SER A 345 -9.82 -16.60 9.87
C SER A 345 -11.31 -16.28 10.14
N ASN A 346 -12.11 -17.29 10.48
CA ASN A 346 -13.56 -17.19 10.69
C ASN A 346 -14.40 -16.85 9.45
N ASN A 347 -13.84 -16.99 8.26
CA ASN A 347 -14.52 -16.68 7.00
C ASN A 347 -14.75 -17.93 6.14
N CYS A 348 -15.79 -17.88 5.32
CA CYS A 348 -16.07 -18.80 4.23
C CYS A 348 -16.31 -18.02 2.93
N TYR A 349 -15.64 -18.44 1.86
CA TYR A 349 -15.67 -17.83 0.55
C TYR A 349 -16.09 -18.87 -0.49
N CYS A 350 -17.08 -18.53 -1.32
CA CYS A 350 -17.52 -19.38 -2.41
C CYS A 350 -17.19 -18.73 -3.76
N TYR A 351 -16.77 -19.52 -4.73
CA TYR A 351 -16.37 -19.02 -6.05
C TYR A 351 -17.13 -19.74 -7.16
N ALA A 352 -17.49 -18.99 -8.20
CA ALA A 352 -18.16 -19.53 -9.38
C ALA A 352 -17.20 -20.24 -10.35
N ALA A 353 -15.91 -20.37 -10.03
CA ALA A 353 -14.87 -21.00 -10.83
C ALA A 353 -14.00 -21.94 -9.96
N PRO A 354 -13.23 -22.87 -10.57
CA PRO A 354 -12.25 -23.68 -9.84
C PRO A 354 -11.13 -22.82 -9.22
N VAL A 355 -10.35 -23.42 -8.31
CA VAL A 355 -9.22 -22.74 -7.65
C VAL A 355 -8.13 -22.37 -8.66
N THR A 356 -7.90 -23.22 -9.67
CA THR A 356 -6.90 -22.99 -10.72
C THR A 356 -7.19 -21.69 -11.47
N GLY A 357 -6.23 -20.77 -11.46
CA GLY A 357 -6.37 -19.45 -12.09
C GLY A 357 -7.04 -18.40 -11.20
N ASN A 358 -7.59 -18.79 -10.04
CA ASN A 358 -8.18 -17.89 -9.05
C ASN A 358 -7.40 -17.81 -7.72
N LEU A 359 -6.27 -18.52 -7.60
CA LEU A 359 -5.42 -18.56 -6.41
C LEU A 359 -4.06 -17.89 -6.65
N ASN A 360 -3.67 -16.98 -5.77
CA ASN A 360 -2.30 -16.51 -5.57
C ASN A 360 -1.67 -17.32 -4.42
N PRO A 361 -0.78 -18.30 -4.70
CA PRO A 361 -0.24 -19.19 -3.66
C PRO A 361 0.64 -18.44 -2.66
N VAL A 362 0.34 -18.56 -1.37
CA VAL A 362 1.14 -18.01 -0.27
C VAL A 362 1.16 -19.03 0.86
N ALA A 363 2.33 -19.60 1.15
CA ALA A 363 2.48 -20.73 2.08
C ALA A 363 1.98 -20.43 3.51
N ASP A 364 2.11 -19.17 3.95
CA ASP A 364 1.72 -18.71 5.28
C ASP A 364 0.30 -18.13 5.34
N SER A 365 -0.47 -18.22 4.23
CA SER A 365 -1.83 -17.69 4.22
C SER A 365 -2.70 -18.38 5.29
N PRO A 366 -3.51 -17.60 6.03
CA PRO A 366 -4.50 -18.16 6.94
C PRO A 366 -5.73 -18.71 6.18
N ILE A 367 -5.81 -18.49 4.86
CA ILE A 367 -6.90 -18.92 4.00
C ILE A 367 -6.45 -20.11 3.16
N THR A 368 -7.26 -21.17 3.15
CA THR A 368 -6.98 -22.39 2.39
C THR A 368 -8.08 -22.66 1.37
N PHE A 369 -7.69 -22.94 0.13
CA PHE A 369 -8.55 -23.09 -1.05
C PHE A 369 -8.73 -24.56 -1.44
N TYR A 370 -9.93 -24.87 -1.90
CA TYR A 370 -10.37 -26.20 -2.29
C TYR A 370 -11.32 -26.13 -3.49
N ASP A 371 -11.11 -26.96 -4.49
CA ASP A 371 -12.16 -27.25 -5.47
C ASP A 371 -13.32 -27.97 -4.78
N ILE A 372 -14.55 -27.76 -5.26
CA ILE A 372 -15.76 -28.28 -4.60
C ILE A 372 -15.78 -29.82 -4.51
N GLY A 373 -15.00 -30.50 -5.37
CA GLY A 373 -14.82 -31.94 -5.40
C GLY A 373 -13.87 -32.51 -4.34
N CYS A 374 -13.12 -31.67 -3.60
CA CYS A 374 -12.13 -32.15 -2.64
C CYS A 374 -12.77 -33.02 -1.54
N PRO A 375 -12.25 -34.23 -1.26
CA PRO A 375 -12.92 -35.19 -0.37
C PRO A 375 -12.77 -34.85 1.11
N ALA A 376 -11.67 -34.19 1.49
CA ALA A 376 -11.34 -33.82 2.85
C ALA A 376 -10.37 -32.63 2.86
N ASP A 377 -10.21 -32.02 4.03
CA ASP A 377 -9.12 -31.10 4.31
C ASP A 377 -7.79 -31.89 4.31
N THR A 378 -6.99 -31.73 3.27
CA THR A 378 -5.66 -32.36 3.16
C THR A 378 -4.71 -31.38 2.48
N PRO A 379 -3.56 -31.03 3.09
CA PRO A 379 -2.61 -30.09 2.50
C PRO A 379 -2.07 -30.59 1.17
N ALA A 380 -1.98 -29.70 0.17
CA ALA A 380 -1.32 -30.00 -1.10
C ALA A 380 0.18 -30.35 -0.88
N PRO A 381 0.76 -31.31 -1.60
CA PRO A 381 2.17 -31.67 -1.43
C PRO A 381 3.09 -30.53 -1.92
N THR A 382 4.06 -30.13 -1.08
CA THR A 382 5.12 -29.17 -1.39
C THR A 382 6.09 -29.76 -2.42
N ALA A 383 6.39 -29.03 -3.51
CA ALA A 383 7.41 -29.42 -4.47
C ALA A 383 8.82 -29.25 -3.88
N SER A 384 9.56 -30.35 -3.70
CA SER A 384 10.98 -30.35 -3.36
C SER A 384 11.84 -30.61 -4.59
N GLU A 385 12.80 -29.71 -4.75
CA GLU A 385 14.15 -29.80 -5.32
C GLU A 385 14.57 -31.04 -6.13
N THR A 386 15.07 -30.76 -7.33
CA THR A 386 15.99 -31.58 -8.11
C THR A 386 17.14 -32.12 -7.25
N ALA A 387 17.21 -33.43 -7.06
CA ALA A 387 18.43 -34.12 -6.69
C ALA A 387 18.62 -35.37 -7.54
N SER A 388 19.76 -35.43 -8.22
CA SER A 388 20.20 -36.52 -9.09
C SER A 388 20.20 -37.86 -8.36
N GLN A 389 19.75 -38.87 -9.08
CA GLN A 389 19.86 -40.27 -8.70
C GLN A 389 21.33 -40.68 -8.64
N THR A 390 21.79 -41.23 -7.52
CA THR A 390 22.88 -42.21 -7.53
C THR A 390 22.55 -43.29 -6.50
N ALA A 391 22.69 -44.52 -6.96
CA ALA A 391 22.17 -45.73 -6.35
C ALA A 391 22.81 -46.09 -5.00
N SER A 392 22.00 -46.73 -4.15
CA SER A 392 22.39 -47.39 -2.91
C SER A 392 23.34 -48.57 -3.13
N ALA A 393 24.32 -48.72 -2.24
CA ALA A 393 24.84 -50.00 -1.76
C ALA A 393 25.40 -49.84 -0.33
N PRO A 394 25.42 -50.90 0.52
CA PRO A 394 25.11 -50.78 1.94
C PRO A 394 26.29 -50.91 2.92
N THR A 395 26.05 -50.39 4.12
CA THR A 395 26.42 -50.85 5.49
C THR A 395 27.75 -51.59 5.74
N ALA A 396 28.60 -50.99 6.58
CA ALA A 396 29.36 -51.60 7.69
C ALA A 396 29.93 -50.48 8.58
N SER A 397 29.45 -50.27 9.82
CA SER A 397 30.03 -50.73 11.10
C SER A 397 31.56 -50.65 11.21
N GLU A 398 32.05 -49.74 12.04
CA GLU A 398 32.98 -49.94 13.20
C GLU A 398 33.28 -48.55 13.81
N THR A 399 32.92 -48.27 15.07
CA THR A 399 33.62 -48.52 16.34
C THR A 399 34.62 -47.41 16.76
N ALA A 400 34.17 -46.64 17.75
CA ALA A 400 34.87 -46.11 18.93
C ALA A 400 35.90 -44.96 18.90
N SER A 401 35.77 -44.19 20.01
CA SER A 401 36.74 -43.38 20.77
C SER A 401 37.18 -42.05 20.17
N GLU A 402 36.70 -40.94 20.74
CA GLU A 402 37.25 -40.25 21.92
C GLU A 402 38.61 -39.60 21.61
N THR A 403 38.64 -38.26 21.56
CA THR A 403 39.55 -37.38 22.32
C THR A 403 39.51 -35.97 21.68
N ALA A 404 39.13 -34.96 22.47
CA ALA A 404 39.41 -33.56 22.16
C ALA A 404 40.90 -33.26 22.47
N PRO A 405 41.53 -32.28 21.80
CA PRO A 405 41.56 -30.97 22.43
C PRO A 405 41.50 -29.78 21.47
N ALA A 406 41.31 -28.61 22.06
CA ALA A 406 41.20 -27.28 21.47
C ALA A 406 42.58 -26.68 21.05
N PRO A 407 42.73 -25.35 20.96
CA PRO A 407 42.64 -24.53 19.75
C PRO A 407 44.02 -23.99 19.33
N THR A 408 44.15 -23.41 18.13
CA THR A 408 45.32 -22.56 17.83
C THR A 408 44.93 -21.42 16.89
N ALA A 409 45.23 -20.20 17.37
CA ALA A 409 45.19 -18.95 16.65
C ALA A 409 46.61 -18.57 16.19
N SER A 410 46.71 -17.88 15.05
CA SER A 410 47.67 -16.80 14.70
C SER A 410 47.47 -16.50 13.20
N GLU A 411 47.13 -15.27 12.79
CA GLU A 411 48.04 -14.13 12.49
C GLU A 411 49.13 -14.53 11.47
N THR A 412 49.46 -13.84 10.39
CA THR A 412 49.51 -12.41 9.99
C THR A 412 49.62 -12.41 8.44
N ALA A 413 49.18 -11.45 7.61
CA ALA A 413 49.81 -10.16 7.21
C ALA A 413 49.15 -9.78 5.85
N SER A 414 48.55 -8.60 5.65
CA SER A 414 49.15 -7.33 5.20
C SER A 414 50.09 -7.40 3.97
N GLU A 415 49.57 -6.99 2.81
CA GLU A 415 50.26 -6.20 1.77
C GLU A 415 49.17 -5.65 0.81
N THR A 416 48.80 -4.36 0.84
CA THR A 416 49.34 -3.18 0.13
C THR A 416 49.49 -3.31 -1.40
N SER A 417 48.94 -2.29 -2.07
CA SER A 417 49.30 -1.72 -3.39
C SER A 417 48.49 -2.08 -4.64
N ALA A 418 47.76 -1.05 -5.07
CA ALA A 418 47.91 -0.35 -6.36
C ALA A 418 47.09 -0.80 -7.59
N VAL A 419 46.22 0.14 -7.98
CA VAL A 419 45.75 0.62 -9.31
C VAL A 419 46.54 0.15 -10.55
N PRO A 420 45.88 -0.03 -11.70
CA PRO A 420 45.55 1.07 -12.64
C PRO A 420 44.07 1.00 -13.12
N SER A 421 43.32 2.05 -13.45
CA SER A 421 43.50 3.25 -14.30
C SER A 421 43.65 2.98 -15.80
N GLU A 422 42.52 2.83 -16.50
CA GLU A 422 42.22 3.34 -17.87
C GLU A 422 40.69 3.54 -17.92
N SER A 423 40.08 4.72 -18.07
CA SER A 423 40.13 5.79 -19.08
C SER A 423 39.67 5.36 -20.48
N GLU A 424 38.37 5.51 -20.76
CA GLU A 424 37.93 6.05 -22.03
C GLU A 424 36.60 6.81 -21.88
N THR A 425 36.56 7.96 -22.55
CA THR A 425 35.56 9.02 -22.47
C THR A 425 34.97 9.18 -23.87
N ALA A 426 33.65 9.39 -23.99
CA ALA A 426 32.93 10.24 -24.96
C ALA A 426 31.47 9.73 -25.16
N PRO A 427 30.57 10.46 -25.86
CA PRO A 427 29.67 11.41 -25.22
C PRO A 427 28.19 11.10 -25.49
N TYR A 428 27.31 11.58 -24.59
CA TYR A 428 25.86 11.63 -24.79
C TYR A 428 25.48 12.69 -25.83
N PRO A 429 24.49 12.41 -26.70
CA PRO A 429 23.60 13.43 -27.21
C PRO A 429 22.21 13.31 -26.59
N THR A 430 21.78 14.44 -26.04
CA THR A 430 20.41 14.80 -25.66
C THR A 430 19.54 15.02 -26.89
N GLY A 431 18.26 14.64 -26.82
CA GLY A 431 17.19 15.14 -27.68
C GLY A 431 15.89 14.36 -27.44
N THR A 432 14.96 14.83 -26.59
CA THR A 432 13.86 15.77 -26.91
C THR A 432 13.15 15.45 -28.22
N GLY A 433 12.15 14.56 -28.15
CA GLY A 433 11.14 14.36 -29.19
C GLY A 433 9.78 14.83 -28.69
N ALA A 434 9.41 16.05 -29.08
CA ALA A 434 8.05 16.56 -28.99
C ALA A 434 7.19 15.96 -30.11
N TYR A 435 6.01 15.45 -29.76
CA TYR A 435 5.01 15.00 -30.71
C TYR A 435 4.21 16.19 -31.27
N PRO A 436 3.91 16.22 -32.59
CA PRO A 436 3.09 17.25 -33.20
C PRO A 436 1.58 17.01 -33.03
N ALA A 437 0.85 18.12 -33.04
CA ALA A 437 -0.61 18.21 -32.99
C ALA A 437 -1.28 17.69 -34.28
N PRO A 438 -2.46 17.07 -34.18
CA PRO A 438 -3.37 16.93 -35.31
C PRO A 438 -4.30 18.15 -35.41
N SER A 439 -4.28 18.78 -36.58
CA SER A 439 -5.29 19.69 -37.10
C SER A 439 -6.58 18.93 -37.42
N GLY A 440 -7.69 19.34 -36.82
CA GLY A 440 -9.04 18.89 -37.15
C GLY A 440 -10.03 20.02 -36.91
N THR A 441 -10.49 20.64 -37.98
CA THR A 441 -11.63 21.55 -38.01
C THR A 441 -12.90 20.71 -37.86
N ASP A 442 -13.65 20.91 -36.76
CA ASP A 442 -15.07 20.60 -36.76
C ASP A 442 -15.84 21.68 -36.00
N ALA A 443 -16.93 22.11 -36.64
CA ALA A 443 -17.72 23.25 -36.22
C ALA A 443 -18.60 22.86 -35.02
N SER A 444 -18.47 23.59 -33.92
CA SER A 444 -19.39 23.46 -32.79
C SER A 444 -20.81 23.90 -33.19
N PRO A 445 -21.85 23.09 -32.91
CA PRO A 445 -23.22 23.55 -33.00
C PRO A 445 -23.58 24.45 -31.79
N VAL A 446 -24.34 25.49 -32.10
CA VAL A 446 -24.95 26.47 -31.19
C VAL A 446 -25.79 25.78 -30.11
N PRO A 447 -25.71 26.17 -28.83
CA PRO A 447 -26.58 25.64 -27.79
C PRO A 447 -28.00 26.24 -27.93
N THR A 448 -28.98 25.39 -28.20
CA THR A 448 -30.41 25.70 -28.08
C THR A 448 -30.85 25.68 -26.62
N ASP A 449 -31.62 26.70 -26.24
CA ASP A 449 -32.28 26.88 -24.94
C ASP A 449 -32.97 25.61 -24.41
N ALA A 450 -32.73 25.31 -23.13
CA ALA A 450 -33.46 24.29 -22.39
C ALA A 450 -34.75 24.89 -21.79
N PRO A 451 -35.91 24.19 -21.88
CA PRO A 451 -37.14 24.67 -21.28
C PRO A 451 -37.12 24.51 -19.75
N SER A 452 -37.51 25.57 -19.07
CA SER A 452 -37.76 25.62 -17.63
C SER A 452 -39.10 24.96 -17.28
N GLU A 453 -39.06 23.78 -16.67
CA GLU A 453 -40.21 23.22 -15.95
C GLU A 453 -39.78 22.76 -14.55
N PRO A 454 -40.48 23.16 -13.47
CA PRO A 454 -40.15 22.74 -12.10
C PRO A 454 -40.63 21.31 -11.83
N ALA A 455 -39.76 20.49 -11.24
CA ALA A 455 -40.09 19.14 -10.79
C ALA A 455 -41.14 19.15 -9.66
N PRO A 456 -42.06 18.17 -9.61
CA PRO A 456 -43.06 18.06 -8.54
C PRO A 456 -42.43 17.64 -7.22
N ALA A 457 -42.87 18.28 -6.13
CA ALA A 457 -42.44 17.99 -4.76
C ALA A 457 -42.86 16.57 -4.33
N CYS A 458 -41.91 15.77 -3.85
CA CYS A 458 -42.21 14.52 -3.16
C CYS A 458 -42.81 14.80 -1.77
N PRO A 459 -43.90 14.14 -1.35
CA PRO A 459 -44.42 14.28 0.00
C PRO A 459 -43.49 13.60 1.01
N VAL A 460 -43.07 14.36 2.02
CA VAL A 460 -42.33 13.87 3.19
C VAL A 460 -43.37 13.35 4.19
N GLU A 461 -43.40 12.04 4.41
CA GLU A 461 -44.21 11.43 5.47
C GLU A 461 -43.38 11.41 6.76
N TYR A 462 -43.84 12.14 7.79
CA TYR A 462 -43.20 12.13 9.11
C TYR A 462 -43.79 10.97 9.93
N VAL A 463 -42.97 9.97 10.25
CA VAL A 463 -43.31 8.95 11.24
C VAL A 463 -42.90 9.46 12.62
N THR A 464 -43.87 9.88 13.43
CA THR A 464 -43.68 10.10 14.87
C THR A 464 -43.63 8.75 15.58
N VAL A 465 -42.47 8.40 16.12
CA VAL A 465 -42.32 7.29 17.08
C VAL A 465 -42.64 7.82 18.47
N TYR A 466 -43.65 7.24 19.12
CA TYR A 466 -43.87 7.41 20.56
C TYR A 466 -43.11 6.29 21.28
N ASP A 467 -42.20 6.65 22.19
CA ASP A 467 -41.67 5.73 23.19
C ASP A 467 -42.77 5.46 24.23
N GLU A 468 -43.10 4.18 24.45
CA GLU A 468 -43.77 3.69 25.66
C GLU A 468 -42.74 3.04 26.60
#